data_AF-A0A9X1YAE0-F1
#
_entry.id   AF-A0A9X1YAE0-F1
#
_cell.length_a   1.000
_cell.length_b   1.000
_cell.length_c   1.000
_cell.angle_alpha   90.00
_cell.angle_beta   90.00
_cell.angle_gamma   90.00
#
_symmetry.space_group_name_H-M   'P 1'
#
loop_
_entity.id
_entity.type
_entity.pdbx_description
1 polymer ?
#
loop_
_entity_poly.entity_id
_entity_poly.type
_entity_poly.pdbx_seq_one_letter_code
_entity_poly.pdbx_strand_id
1 'polypeptide(L)'
;MAPLGIGAHGRALVALEAAPRPRLPVVSRGERLPEVAAIAAPVLDARGRVAGSVGITMPIYRFDAEAEALCVPIVLREALALTRALGGDPAPVAALA
;
A
#
# COMPACT_ATOMS: atom_id res chain seq x y z
N MET A 1 -8.44 -9.05 -12.76
CA MET A 1 -7.13 -8.96 -12.09
C MET A 1 -6.56 -7.56 -12.37
N ALA A 2 -6.18 -6.78 -11.35
CA ALA A 2 -5.61 -5.46 -11.58
C ALA A 2 -4.14 -5.59 -12.07
N PRO A 3 -3.66 -4.70 -12.95
CA PRO A 3 -2.27 -4.75 -13.44
C PRO A 3 -1.26 -4.51 -12.31
N LEU A 4 -0.21 -5.32 -12.27
CA LEU A 4 0.94 -5.08 -11.38
C LEU A 4 1.67 -3.80 -11.79
N GLY A 5 2.22 -3.08 -10.81
CA GLY A 5 2.97 -1.84 -11.04
C GLY A 5 2.12 -0.59 -11.37
N ILE A 6 0.80 -0.70 -11.52
CA ILE A 6 -0.09 0.44 -11.79
C ILE A 6 -1.00 0.72 -10.59
N GLY A 7 -1.08 1.99 -10.19
CA GLY A 7 -1.86 2.43 -9.03
C GLY A 7 -1.30 1.91 -7.70
N ALA A 8 -1.95 2.28 -6.60
CA ALA A 8 -1.42 2.01 -5.27
C ALA A 8 -1.24 0.51 -4.99
N HIS A 9 -2.27 -0.31 -5.21
CA HIS A 9 -2.20 -1.75 -4.94
C HIS A 9 -1.20 -2.47 -5.85
N GLY A 10 -1.21 -2.16 -7.17
CA GLY A 10 -0.30 -2.78 -8.12
C GLY A 10 1.17 -2.48 -7.80
N ARG A 11 1.47 -1.25 -7.40
CA ARG A 11 2.82 -0.83 -6.96
C ARG A 11 3.18 -1.39 -5.59
N ALA A 12 2.24 -1.46 -4.64
CA ALA A 12 2.47 -2.04 -3.33
C ALA A 12 2.89 -3.52 -3.44
N LEU A 13 2.25 -4.28 -4.33
CA LEU A 13 2.55 -5.70 -4.53
C LEU A 13 3.97 -5.96 -5.01
N VAL A 14 4.60 -5.01 -5.70
CA VAL A 14 5.98 -5.13 -6.22
C VAL A 14 6.98 -4.24 -5.48
N ALA A 15 6.56 -3.53 -4.42
CA ALA A 15 7.36 -2.47 -3.80
C ALA A 15 8.70 -2.96 -3.21
N LEU A 16 8.75 -4.18 -2.66
CA LEU A 16 9.96 -4.73 -2.05
C LEU A 16 11.00 -5.20 -3.08
N GLU A 17 10.54 -5.52 -4.29
CA GLU A 17 11.34 -5.98 -5.43
C GLU A 17 11.70 -4.82 -6.38
N ALA A 18 10.97 -3.70 -6.30
CA ALA A 18 11.22 -2.52 -7.11
C ALA A 18 12.59 -1.88 -6.83
N ALA A 19 13.20 -1.37 -7.90
CA ALA A 19 14.45 -0.61 -7.85
C ALA A 19 14.24 0.74 -8.58
N PRO A 20 14.26 1.89 -7.87
CA PRO A 20 14.41 2.03 -6.42
C PRO A 20 13.14 1.57 -5.65
N ARG A 21 13.32 1.19 -4.37
CA ARG A 21 12.18 0.89 -3.49
C ARG A 21 11.40 2.18 -3.21
N PRO A 22 10.06 2.20 -3.37
CA PRO A 22 9.26 3.37 -3.08
C PRO A 22 9.06 3.55 -1.57
N ARG A 23 8.64 4.74 -1.15
CA ARG A 23 8.05 4.93 0.19
C ARG A 23 6.69 4.22 0.29
N LEU A 24 6.35 3.77 1.49
CA LEU A 24 5.13 3.06 1.83
C LEU A 24 4.36 3.85 2.90
N PRO A 25 3.02 3.88 2.84
CA PRO A 25 2.19 3.26 1.83
C PRO A 25 2.27 4.02 0.49
N VAL A 26 2.03 3.32 -0.60
CA VAL A 26 1.93 3.93 -1.92
C VAL A 26 0.64 4.72 -2.01
N VAL A 27 0.73 5.98 -2.43
CA VAL A 27 -0.42 6.79 -2.82
C VAL A 27 -0.46 6.90 -4.35
N SER A 28 -1.64 6.71 -4.94
CA SER A 28 -1.92 6.90 -6.36
C SER A 28 -3.15 7.76 -6.56
N ARG A 29 -3.14 8.62 -7.58
CA ARG A 29 -4.25 9.51 -7.96
C ARG A 29 -4.45 9.43 -9.47
N GLY A 30 -5.61 8.98 -9.92
CA GLY A 30 -5.92 8.96 -11.35
C GLY A 30 -5.17 7.90 -12.17
N GLU A 31 -4.19 7.20 -11.58
CA GLU A 31 -3.28 6.30 -12.32
C GLU A 31 -4.01 5.11 -12.96
N ARG A 32 -4.95 4.48 -12.24
CA ARG A 32 -5.73 3.35 -12.75
C ARG A 32 -7.05 3.80 -13.37
N LEU A 33 -7.72 4.73 -12.70
CA LEU A 33 -8.99 5.33 -13.12
C LEU A 33 -8.90 6.82 -12.78
N PRO A 34 -9.18 7.74 -13.73
CA PRO A 34 -8.98 9.18 -13.55
C PRO A 34 -9.62 9.76 -12.28
N GLU A 35 -10.78 9.26 -11.89
CA GLU A 35 -11.57 9.76 -10.74
C GLU A 35 -11.28 9.05 -9.41
N VAL A 36 -10.25 8.20 -9.37
CA VAL A 36 -9.96 7.33 -8.21
C VAL A 36 -8.59 7.63 -7.63
N ALA A 37 -8.56 7.82 -6.32
CA ALA A 37 -7.36 7.77 -5.51
C ALA A 37 -7.31 6.47 -4.70
N ALA A 38 -6.10 6.02 -4.41
CA ALA A 38 -5.89 4.86 -3.55
C ALA A 38 -4.60 5.01 -2.75
N ILE A 39 -4.59 4.41 -1.56
CA ILE A 39 -3.45 4.28 -0.66
C ILE A 39 -3.31 2.79 -0.36
N ALA A 40 -2.12 2.21 -0.53
CA ALA A 40 -1.93 0.78 -0.28
C ALA A 40 -0.52 0.45 0.22
N ALA A 41 -0.42 -0.58 1.05
CA ALA A 41 0.85 -1.15 1.50
C ALA A 41 0.85 -2.68 1.32
N PRO A 42 2.02 -3.30 1.04
CA PRO A 42 2.15 -4.74 0.98
C PRO A 42 1.97 -5.38 2.35
N VAL A 43 1.51 -6.62 2.33
CA VAL A 43 1.34 -7.48 3.49
C VAL A 43 2.17 -8.73 3.25
N LEU A 44 2.95 -9.16 4.24
CA LEU A 44 3.85 -10.32 4.09
C LEU A 44 3.31 -11.58 4.78
N ASP A 45 3.58 -12.74 4.19
CA ASP A 45 3.36 -14.05 4.81
C ASP A 45 4.51 -14.42 5.77
N ALA A 46 4.37 -15.54 6.49
CA ALA A 46 5.39 -16.07 7.38
C ALA A 46 6.72 -16.45 6.70
N ARG A 47 6.77 -16.48 5.36
CA ARG A 47 7.99 -16.71 4.58
C ARG A 47 8.64 -15.41 4.11
N GLY A 48 8.12 -14.25 4.53
CA GLY A 48 8.60 -12.93 4.13
C GLY A 48 8.23 -12.56 2.68
N ARG A 49 7.30 -13.28 2.05
CA ARG A 49 6.84 -12.99 0.68
C ARG A 49 5.59 -12.14 0.72
N VAL A 50 5.36 -11.34 -0.31
CA VAL A 50 4.12 -10.56 -0.44
C VAL A 50 2.93 -11.51 -0.57
N ALA A 51 2.08 -11.53 0.46
CA ALA A 51 0.81 -12.26 0.49
C ALA A 51 -0.31 -11.48 -0.21
N GLY A 52 -0.20 -10.14 -0.23
CA GLY A 52 -1.17 -9.25 -0.83
C GLY A 52 -0.87 -7.78 -0.52
N SER A 53 -1.88 -6.93 -0.71
CA SER A 53 -1.82 -5.53 -0.27
C SER A 53 -3.13 -5.14 0.40
N VAL A 54 -3.04 -4.24 1.38
CA VAL A 54 -4.20 -3.64 2.06
C VAL A 54 -4.17 -2.14 1.85
N GLY A 55 -5.34 -1.52 1.77
CA GLY A 55 -5.44 -0.13 1.38
C GLY A 55 -6.86 0.42 1.37
N ILE A 56 -6.95 1.72 1.13
CA ILE A 56 -8.20 2.44 0.98
C ILE A 56 -8.26 2.97 -0.45
N THR A 57 -9.42 2.79 -1.10
CA THR A 57 -9.72 3.39 -2.41
C THR A 57 -10.91 4.33 -2.25
N MET A 58 -10.81 5.53 -2.81
CA MET A 58 -11.87 6.54 -2.70
C MET A 58 -11.91 7.44 -3.95
N PRO A 59 -13.03 8.14 -4.19
CA PRO A 59 -13.08 9.15 -5.24
C PRO A 59 -12.08 10.28 -4.99
N ILE A 60 -11.44 10.80 -6.04
CA ILE A 60 -10.43 11.87 -5.92
C ILE A 60 -10.97 13.11 -5.21
N TYR A 61 -12.25 13.47 -5.43
CA TYR A 61 -12.86 14.63 -4.77
C TYR A 61 -13.05 14.45 -3.25
N ARG A 62 -12.88 13.23 -2.71
CA ARG A 62 -12.82 12.95 -1.26
C ARG A 62 -11.40 12.74 -0.74
N PHE A 63 -10.41 12.79 -1.62
CA PHE A 63 -9.00 12.57 -1.28
C PHE A 63 -8.24 13.89 -1.22
N ASP A 64 -8.65 14.72 -0.26
CA ASP A 64 -7.95 15.95 0.09
C ASP A 64 -6.78 15.68 1.05
N ALA A 65 -6.11 16.76 1.47
CA ALA A 65 -4.95 16.68 2.35
C ALA A 65 -5.29 16.11 3.74
N GLU A 66 -6.51 16.35 4.25
CA GLU A 66 -6.96 15.84 5.54
C GLU A 66 -7.21 14.34 5.46
N ALA A 67 -7.91 13.89 4.41
CA ALA A 67 -8.13 12.49 4.13
C ALA A 67 -6.80 11.73 3.93
N GLU A 68 -5.84 12.31 3.21
CA GLU A 68 -4.51 11.72 3.05
C GLU A 68 -3.75 11.62 4.37
N ALA A 69 -3.67 12.71 5.14
CA ALA A 69 -2.99 12.73 6.44
C ALA A 69 -3.60 11.73 7.43
N LEU A 70 -4.92 11.53 7.38
CA LEU A 70 -5.62 10.52 8.18
C LEU A 70 -5.35 9.09 7.70
N CYS A 71 -5.49 8.85 6.40
CA CYS A 71 -5.55 7.49 5.85
C CYS A 71 -4.16 6.85 5.67
N VAL A 72 -3.13 7.63 5.34
CA VAL A 72 -1.74 7.13 5.19
C VAL A 72 -1.26 6.35 6.41
N PRO A 73 -1.25 6.92 7.63
CA PRO A 73 -0.76 6.19 8.81
C PRO A 73 -1.65 4.99 9.17
N ILE A 74 -2.96 5.06 8.89
CA ILE A 74 -3.88 3.94 9.12
C ILE A 74 -3.53 2.77 8.20
N VAL A 75 -3.40 2.99 6.90
CA VAL A 75 -3.09 1.92 5.94
C VAL A 75 -1.77 1.24 6.29
N LEU A 76 -0.74 2.02 6.64
CA LEU A 76 0.54 1.45 7.05
C LEU A 76 0.37 0.62 8.34
N ARG A 77 -0.27 1.16 9.38
CA ARG A 77 -0.52 0.45 10.64
C ARG A 77 -1.22 -0.89 10.40
N GLU A 78 -2.29 -0.90 9.60
CA GLU A 78 -3.06 -2.11 9.30
C GLU A 78 -2.25 -3.11 8.47
N ALA A 79 -1.41 -2.66 7.53
CA ALA A 79 -0.52 -3.55 6.79
C ALA A 79 0.50 -4.25 7.70
N LEU A 80 1.09 -3.52 8.66
CA LEU A 80 2.01 -4.09 9.64
C LEU A 80 1.28 -5.05 10.59
N ALA A 81 0.07 -4.70 11.05
CA ALA A 81 -0.74 -5.56 11.91
C ALA A 81 -1.14 -6.85 11.20
N LEU A 82 -1.59 -6.77 9.95
CA LEU A 82 -1.98 -7.93 9.15
C LEU A 82 -0.78 -8.81 8.81
N THR A 83 0.39 -8.21 8.53
CA THR A 83 1.64 -8.97 8.34
C THR A 83 1.96 -9.81 9.57
N ARG A 84 1.89 -9.22 10.78
CA ARG A 84 2.06 -9.98 12.04
C ARG A 84 1.02 -11.07 12.21
N ALA A 85 -0.25 -10.79 11.89
CA ALA A 85 -1.34 -11.75 12.00
C ALA A 85 -1.18 -12.96 11.06
N LEU A 86 -0.53 -12.77 9.91
CA LEU A 86 -0.16 -13.84 8.97
C LEU A 86 1.17 -14.53 9.33
N GLY A 87 1.79 -14.17 10.46
CA GLY A 87 3.06 -14.72 10.93
C GLY A 87 4.29 -14.14 10.25
N GLY A 88 4.16 -13.08 9.44
CA GLY A 88 5.26 -12.40 8.77
C GLY A 88 5.96 -11.35 9.65
N ASP A 89 7.20 -11.00 9.27
CA ASP A 89 7.95 -9.90 9.87
C ASP A 89 7.56 -8.56 9.22
N PRO A 90 7.02 -7.58 9.96
CA PRO A 90 6.66 -6.27 9.41
C PRO A 90 7.86 -5.34 9.17
N ALA A 91 9.07 -5.65 9.64
CA ALA A 91 10.23 -4.76 9.56
C ALA A 91 10.59 -4.30 8.14
N PRO A 92 10.57 -5.15 7.09
CA PRO A 92 10.86 -4.72 5.71
C PRO A 92 9.85 -3.68 5.17
N VAL A 93 8.59 -3.77 5.59
CA VAL A 93 7.54 -2.81 5.21
C VAL A 93 7.68 -1.52 6.00
N ALA A 94 7.92 -1.62 7.31
CA ALA A 94 8.11 -0.46 8.19
C ALA A 94 9.35 0.37 7.83
N ALA A 95 10.42 -0.26 7.33
CA ALA A 95 11.64 0.43 6.90
C ALA A 95 11.45 1.36 5.69
N LEU A 96 10.32 1.23 4.97
CA LEU A 96 9.98 2.06 3.82
C LEU A 96 8.93 3.13 4.14
N ALA A 97 8.54 3.29 5.41
CA ALA A 97 7.55 4.29 5.85
C ALA A 97 7.89 5.74 5.45
#